data_AF-A0A919JA04-F1
#
_entry.id   AF-A0A919JA04-F1
#
_cell.length_a   1.000
_cell.length_b   1.000
_cell.length_c   1.000
_cell.angle_alpha   90.00
_cell.angle_beta   90.00
_cell.angle_gamma   90.00
#
_symmetry.space_group_name_H-M   'P 1'
#
loop_
_entity.id
_entity.type
_entity.pdbx_description
1 polymer ?
#
loop_
_entity_poly.entity_id
_entity_poly.type
_entity_poly.pdbx_seq_one_letter_code
_entity_poly.pdbx_strand_id
1 'polypeptide(L)'
;MSDDVVMTGQQWRPVVAIGNHGLVLGLDADASWVVVDGEQVRGVALGANLMMLLPLLEQPHRRLSAAVAAEVLLVPPWDELLVFALGWPTEYWPGLALGWLEDGYPLAGVRNAVCVVKDDTRRSQPLRHRALRLSRGAVC
;
A
#
# COMPACT_ATOMS: atom_id res chain seq x y z
N MET A 1 -4.42 -17.05 -15.51
CA MET A 1 -5.35 -17.71 -14.59
C MET A 1 -4.71 -17.62 -13.22
N SER A 2 -5.10 -16.61 -12.45
CA SER A 2 -4.80 -16.57 -11.02
C SER A 2 -6.02 -17.17 -10.34
N ASP A 3 -5.84 -18.32 -9.70
CA ASP A 3 -6.89 -18.94 -8.88
C ASP A 3 -7.06 -18.08 -7.63
N ASP A 4 -8.06 -17.21 -7.63
CA ASP A 4 -8.62 -16.62 -6.41
C ASP A 4 -9.28 -17.75 -5.62
N VAL A 5 -8.50 -18.40 -4.75
CA VAL A 5 -9.04 -19.41 -3.83
C VAL A 5 -9.84 -18.67 -2.76
N VAL A 6 -11.17 -18.70 -2.89
CA VAL A 6 -12.09 -18.28 -1.83
C VAL A 6 -12.05 -19.36 -0.75
N MET A 7 -11.24 -19.16 0.28
CA MET A 7 -11.10 -20.08 1.41
C MET A 7 -12.22 -19.83 2.42
N THR A 8 -13.34 -20.54 2.31
CA THR A 8 -14.40 -20.54 3.33
C THR A 8 -13.99 -21.47 4.48
N GLY A 9 -13.69 -20.91 5.65
CA GLY A 9 -13.46 -21.67 6.90
C GLY A 9 -12.09 -21.51 7.56
N GLN A 10 -11.19 -20.68 7.04
CA GLN A 10 -9.88 -20.45 7.65
C GLN A 10 -9.98 -19.42 8.78
N GLN A 11 -9.43 -19.73 9.95
CA GLN A 11 -9.29 -18.77 11.04
C GLN A 11 -8.38 -17.63 10.58
N TRP A 12 -8.89 -16.41 10.62
CA TRP A 12 -8.14 -15.19 10.36
C TRP A 12 -8.35 -14.21 11.51
N ARG A 13 -7.39 -13.30 11.70
CA ARG A 13 -7.48 -12.23 12.69
C ARG A 13 -7.44 -10.85 12.03
N PRO A 14 -8.32 -9.92 12.42
CA PRO A 14 -8.29 -8.55 11.88
C PRO A 14 -7.09 -7.79 12.41
N VAL A 15 -6.43 -7.04 11.53
CA VAL A 15 -5.33 -6.12 11.89
C VAL A 15 -5.80 -4.67 11.74
N VAL A 16 -6.38 -4.33 10.58
CA VAL A 16 -6.78 -2.94 10.27
C VAL A 16 -7.87 -2.88 9.22
N ALA A 17 -8.79 -1.93 9.35
CA ALA A 17 -9.79 -1.66 8.32
C ALA A 17 -9.15 -0.99 7.09
N ILE A 18 -9.62 -1.34 5.89
CA ILE A 18 -9.20 -0.74 4.62
C ILE A 18 -10.28 0.22 4.13
N GLY A 19 -9.98 1.52 4.18
CA GLY A 19 -10.94 2.57 3.83
C GLY A 19 -12.25 2.47 4.64
N ASN A 20 -13.37 2.82 4.01
CA ASN A 20 -14.70 2.86 4.65
C ASN A 20 -15.68 1.80 4.10
N HIS A 21 -15.20 0.81 3.36
CA HIS A 21 -16.04 -0.10 2.57
C HIS A 21 -16.24 -1.49 3.21
N GLY A 22 -15.93 -1.65 4.50
CA GLY A 22 -16.05 -2.94 5.19
C GLY A 22 -14.93 -3.93 4.89
N LEU A 23 -13.95 -3.54 4.06
CA LEU A 23 -12.74 -4.31 3.80
C LEU A 23 -11.82 -4.31 5.02
N VAL A 24 -11.22 -5.45 5.33
CA VAL A 24 -10.29 -5.60 6.47
C VAL A 24 -9.01 -6.29 5.99
N LEU A 25 -7.86 -5.72 6.34
CA LEU A 25 -6.58 -6.41 6.25
C LEU A 25 -6.37 -7.21 7.53
N GLY A 26 -6.03 -8.49 7.37
CA GLY A 26 -5.80 -9.43 8.46
C GLY A 26 -4.65 -10.39 8.20
N LEU A 27 -4.47 -11.31 9.14
CA LEU A 27 -3.55 -12.43 9.03
C LEU A 27 -4.33 -13.74 9.14
N ASP A 28 -4.00 -14.72 8.29
CA ASP A 28 -4.51 -16.09 8.44
C ASP A 28 -3.70 -16.88 9.49
N ALA A 29 -4.06 -18.15 9.66
CA ALA A 29 -3.41 -19.08 10.59
C ALA A 29 -1.91 -19.29 10.31
N ASP A 30 -1.47 -19.10 9.07
CA ASP A 30 -0.07 -19.25 8.64
C ASP A 30 0.70 -17.92 8.73
N ALA A 31 0.10 -16.90 9.34
CA ALA A 31 0.60 -15.53 9.40
C ALA A 31 0.80 -14.89 8.02
N SER A 32 0.04 -15.33 7.00
CA SER A 32 0.00 -14.69 5.69
C SER A 32 -1.03 -13.56 5.66
N TRP A 33 -0.72 -12.48 4.96
CA TRP A 33 -1.63 -11.34 4.79
C TRP A 33 -2.85 -11.72 3.96
N VAL A 34 -4.04 -11.36 4.45
CA VAL A 34 -5.33 -11.58 3.77
C VAL A 34 -6.17 -10.30 3.74
N VAL A 35 -6.95 -10.09 2.68
CA VAL A 35 -8.04 -9.12 2.62
C VAL A 35 -9.35 -9.85 2.83
N VAL A 36 -10.18 -9.32 3.71
CA VAL A 36 -11.51 -9.85 4.00
C VAL A 36 -12.57 -8.85 3.57
N ASP A 37 -13.55 -9.33 2.81
CA ASP A 37 -14.75 -8.62 2.38
C ASP A 37 -15.98 -9.44 2.83
N GLY A 38 -16.54 -9.09 3.99
CA GLY A 38 -17.60 -9.87 4.62
C GLY A 38 -17.15 -11.31 4.91
N GLU A 39 -17.70 -12.27 4.17
CA GLU A 39 -17.35 -13.70 4.28
C GLU A 39 -16.24 -14.14 3.32
N GLN A 40 -15.85 -13.29 2.36
CA GLN A 40 -14.81 -13.62 1.39
C GLN A 40 -13.42 -13.30 1.96
N VAL A 41 -12.57 -14.31 2.06
CA VAL A 41 -11.15 -14.16 2.43
C VAL A 41 -10.29 -14.37 1.19
N ARG A 42 -9.42 -13.39 0.90
CA ARG A 42 -8.50 -13.41 -0.25
C ARG A 42 -7.08 -13.25 0.24
N GLY A 43 -6.17 -14.14 -0.17
CA GLY A 43 -4.74 -13.97 0.09
C GLY A 43 -4.21 -12.68 -0.55
N VAL A 44 -3.41 -11.90 0.18
CA VAL A 44 -2.63 -10.80 -0.38
C VAL A 44 -1.40 -11.42 -1.06
N ALA A 45 -1.62 -12.19 -2.13
CA ALA A 45 -0.53 -12.53 -3.02
C ALA A 45 -0.04 -11.23 -3.68
N LEU A 46 1.27 -11.00 -3.65
CA LEU A 46 1.95 -9.85 -4.26
C LEU A 46 1.43 -9.66 -5.71
N GLY A 47 0.71 -8.56 -5.95
CA GLY A 47 0.25 -8.12 -7.27
C GLY A 47 -1.24 -8.26 -7.56
N ALA A 48 -1.92 -9.33 -7.12
CA ALA A 48 -3.32 -9.56 -7.53
C ALA A 48 -4.31 -8.60 -6.82
N ASN A 49 -4.00 -8.21 -5.59
CA ASN A 49 -4.95 -7.55 -4.69
C ASN A 49 -4.53 -6.13 -4.26
N LEU A 50 -3.47 -5.56 -4.84
CA LEU A 50 -2.95 -4.23 -4.47
C LEU A 50 -3.99 -3.11 -4.68
N MET A 51 -4.86 -3.24 -5.67
CA MET A 51 -5.95 -2.28 -5.90
C MET A 51 -6.92 -2.22 -4.72
N MET A 52 -7.23 -3.35 -4.09
CA MET A 52 -8.10 -3.38 -2.90
C MET A 52 -7.42 -2.77 -1.68
N LEU A 53 -6.09 -2.68 -1.67
CA LEU A 53 -5.31 -2.08 -0.59
C LEU A 53 -5.10 -0.57 -0.76
N LEU A 54 -5.36 0.01 -1.93
CA LEU A 54 -5.20 1.46 -2.16
C LEU A 54 -5.88 2.34 -1.08
N PRO A 55 -7.10 2.04 -0.61
CA PRO A 55 -7.74 2.84 0.44
C PRO A 55 -7.00 2.81 1.79
N LEU A 56 -6.02 1.93 2.02
CA LEU A 56 -5.14 2.03 3.19
C LEU A 56 -4.37 3.34 3.19
N LEU A 57 -3.98 3.84 2.01
CA LEU A 57 -3.20 5.08 1.88
C LEU A 57 -3.93 6.33 2.36
N GLU A 58 -5.26 6.25 2.52
CA GLU A 58 -6.08 7.32 3.07
C GLU A 58 -5.86 7.51 4.58
N GLN A 59 -5.23 6.52 5.24
CA GLN A 59 -4.85 6.58 6.64
C GLN A 59 -3.40 7.05 6.79
N PRO A 60 -3.06 7.77 7.87
CA PRO A 60 -1.66 8.13 8.14
C PRO A 60 -0.80 6.87 8.35
N HIS A 61 0.33 6.77 7.64
CA HIS A 61 1.25 5.64 7.70
C HIS A 61 1.56 5.21 9.15
N ARG A 62 1.91 6.16 10.02
CA ARG A 62 2.25 5.90 11.44
C ARG A 62 1.20 5.11 12.21
N ARG A 63 -0.09 5.31 11.91
CA ARG A 63 -1.19 4.59 12.56
C ARG A 63 -1.22 3.15 12.09
N LEU A 64 -0.99 2.94 10.80
CA LEU A 64 -0.92 1.63 10.20
C LEU A 64 0.32 0.85 10.68
N SER A 65 1.50 1.48 10.72
CA SER A 65 2.71 0.81 11.24
C SER A 65 2.55 0.39 12.70
N ALA A 66 1.86 1.19 13.52
CA ALA A 66 1.59 0.84 14.91
C ALA A 66 0.67 -0.39 15.04
N ALA A 67 -0.38 -0.47 14.20
CA ALA A 67 -1.27 -1.62 14.17
C ALA A 67 -0.56 -2.90 13.70
N VAL A 68 0.34 -2.77 12.71
CA VAL A 68 1.09 -3.90 12.13
C VAL A 68 2.25 -4.34 13.01
N ALA A 69 2.94 -3.42 13.69
CA ALA A 69 4.10 -3.74 14.52
C ALA A 69 3.76 -4.69 15.67
N ALA A 70 2.48 -4.72 16.10
CA ALA A 70 1.98 -5.67 17.07
C ALA A 70 1.97 -7.13 16.55
N GLU A 71 2.07 -7.35 15.24
CA GLU A 71 1.84 -8.63 14.58
C GLU A 71 3.13 -9.39 14.20
N VAL A 72 4.30 -8.73 14.32
CA VAL A 72 5.72 -9.21 14.38
C VAL A 72 6.25 -10.17 13.30
N LEU A 73 5.44 -10.89 12.53
CA LEU A 73 5.94 -12.03 11.74
C LEU A 73 6.27 -11.72 10.28
N LEU A 74 5.62 -10.75 9.62
CA LEU A 74 5.91 -10.37 8.24
C LEU A 74 5.75 -8.86 8.02
N VAL A 75 6.71 -8.26 7.33
CA VAL A 75 6.58 -6.88 6.83
C VAL A 75 5.48 -6.89 5.75
N PRO A 76 4.42 -6.10 5.88
CA PRO A 76 3.40 -6.03 4.83
C PRO A 76 3.99 -5.44 3.55
N PRO A 77 3.40 -5.73 2.38
CA PRO A 77 3.93 -5.32 1.07
C PRO A 77 3.66 -3.83 0.77
N TRP A 78 4.10 -2.95 1.67
CA TRP A 78 3.92 -1.51 1.60
C TRP A 78 4.71 -0.90 0.45
N ASP A 79 5.92 -1.39 0.19
CA ASP A 79 6.71 -0.93 -0.96
C ASP A 79 5.98 -1.20 -2.28
N GLU A 80 5.43 -2.41 -2.46
CA GLU A 80 4.67 -2.77 -3.66
C GLU A 80 3.39 -1.95 -3.80
N LEU A 81 2.66 -1.74 -2.70
CA LEU A 81 1.47 -0.88 -2.69
C LEU A 81 1.82 0.56 -3.08
N LEU A 82 2.89 1.12 -2.54
CA LEU A 82 3.32 2.49 -2.83
C LEU A 82 3.82 2.63 -4.27
N VAL A 83 4.61 1.67 -4.78
CA VAL A 83 5.03 1.64 -6.19
C VAL A 83 3.80 1.59 -7.11
N PHE A 84 2.82 0.74 -6.79
CA PHE A 84 1.58 0.61 -7.54
C PHE A 84 0.77 1.92 -7.54
N ALA A 85 0.61 2.54 -6.36
CA ALA A 85 -0.12 3.79 -6.21
C ALA A 85 0.55 4.97 -6.94
N LEU A 86 1.88 5.08 -6.89
CA LEU A 86 2.66 6.10 -7.63
C LEU A 86 2.52 5.95 -9.15
N GLY A 87 2.33 4.72 -9.64
CA GLY A 87 2.07 4.42 -11.04
C GLY A 87 0.65 4.74 -11.50
N TRP A 88 -0.30 4.96 -10.59
CA TRP A 88 -1.72 5.09 -10.92
C TRP A 88 -2.02 6.31 -11.79
N PRO A 89 -2.85 6.23 -12.85
CA PRO A 89 -3.00 7.31 -13.84
C PRO A 89 -3.58 8.62 -13.29
N THR A 90 -4.40 8.56 -12.24
CA THR A 90 -4.96 9.76 -11.59
C THR A 90 -3.99 10.33 -10.55
N GLU A 91 -4.20 11.59 -10.16
CA GLU A 91 -3.33 12.27 -9.18
C GLU A 91 -3.60 11.86 -7.72
N TYR A 92 -4.76 11.26 -7.44
CA TYR A 92 -5.21 10.96 -6.07
C TYR A 92 -4.29 9.98 -5.34
N TRP A 93 -4.14 8.76 -5.87
CA TRP A 93 -3.32 7.71 -5.24
C TRP A 93 -1.82 8.04 -5.18
N PRO A 94 -1.18 8.59 -6.24
CA PRO A 94 0.18 9.08 -6.13
C PRO A 94 0.31 10.17 -5.06
N GLY A 95 -0.70 11.05 -4.95
CA GLY A 95 -0.72 12.10 -3.94
C GLY A 95 -0.72 11.57 -2.51
N LEU A 96 -1.49 10.50 -2.24
CA LEU A 96 -1.51 9.83 -0.93
C LEU A 96 -0.20 9.07 -0.67
N ALA A 97 0.33 8.35 -1.67
CA ALA A 97 1.60 7.63 -1.55
C ALA A 97 2.78 8.58 -1.25
N LEU A 98 2.87 9.72 -1.94
CA LEU A 98 3.85 10.75 -1.59
C LEU A 98 3.63 11.32 -0.18
N GLY A 99 2.38 11.37 0.29
CA GLY A 99 2.05 11.81 1.65
C GLY A 99 2.63 10.88 2.71
N TRP A 100 2.55 9.56 2.51
CA TRP A 100 3.18 8.58 3.39
C TRP A 100 4.70 8.75 3.47
N LEU A 101 5.34 9.05 2.34
CA LEU A 101 6.79 9.30 2.28
C LEU A 101 7.17 10.61 2.98
N GLU A 102 6.36 11.66 2.81
CA GLU A 102 6.51 12.94 3.52
C GLU A 102 6.30 12.75 5.04
N ASP A 103 5.44 11.81 5.45
CA ASP A 103 5.20 11.41 6.85
C ASP A 103 6.30 10.49 7.43
N GLY A 104 7.35 10.18 6.67
CA GLY A 104 8.52 9.45 7.14
C GLY A 104 8.55 7.95 6.83
N TYR A 105 7.68 7.44 5.93
CA TYR A 105 7.86 6.10 5.39
C TYR A 105 9.22 5.97 4.66
N PRO A 106 9.98 4.87 4.85
CA PRO A 106 11.28 4.70 4.21
C PRO A 106 11.25 4.79 2.67
N LEU A 107 12.08 5.67 2.11
CA LEU A 107 12.14 5.88 0.65
C LEU A 107 12.85 4.74 -0.12
N ALA A 108 13.60 3.87 0.57
CA ALA A 108 14.55 2.95 -0.05
C ALA A 108 13.90 2.02 -1.10
N GLY A 109 12.77 1.38 -0.78
CA GLY A 109 12.10 0.43 -1.67
C GLY A 109 11.30 1.07 -2.80
N VAL A 110 10.97 2.35 -2.71
CA VAL A 110 10.06 3.03 -3.65
C VAL A 110 10.73 4.15 -4.47
N ARG A 111 12.04 4.35 -4.28
CA ARG A 111 12.81 5.47 -4.85
C ARG A 111 12.64 5.61 -6.36
N ASN A 112 12.77 4.53 -7.10
CA ASN A 112 12.68 4.56 -8.56
C ASN A 112 11.30 5.06 -9.02
N ALA A 113 10.22 4.62 -8.37
CA ALA A 113 8.87 5.07 -8.67
C ALA A 113 8.69 6.57 -8.39
N VAL A 114 9.28 7.09 -7.31
CA VAL A 114 9.29 8.53 -7.02
C VAL A 114 10.05 9.32 -8.08
N CYS A 115 11.20 8.83 -8.55
CA CYS A 115 11.94 9.45 -9.64
C CYS A 115 11.12 9.48 -10.94
N VAL A 116 10.39 8.41 -11.26
CA VAL A 116 9.46 8.38 -12.39
C VAL A 116 8.37 9.45 -12.25
N VAL A 117 7.73 9.59 -11.09
CA VAL A 117 6.71 10.62 -10.86
C VAL A 117 7.28 12.04 -11.00
N LYS A 118 8.50 12.28 -10.52
CA LYS A 118 9.21 13.57 -10.63
C LYS A 118 9.42 13.97 -12.11
N ASP A 119 9.82 13.01 -12.93
CA ASP A 119 10.20 13.25 -14.33
C ASP A 119 9.03 13.13 -15.33
N ASP A 120 7.88 12.58 -14.92
CA ASP A 120 6.71 12.42 -15.78
C ASP A 120 5.97 13.75 -16.02
N THR A 121 6.18 14.35 -17.19
CA THR A 121 5.57 15.63 -17.59
C THR A 121 4.06 15.57 -17.80
N ARG A 122 3.46 14.37 -17.84
CA ARG A 122 2.00 14.22 -17.92
C ARG A 122 1.33 14.44 -16.57
N ARG A 123 2.09 14.38 -15.48
CA ARG A 123 1.63 14.63 -14.11
C ARG A 123 1.53 16.11 -13.80
N SER A 124 0.70 16.45 -12.82
CA SER A 124 0.58 17.82 -12.37
C SER A 124 1.89 18.36 -11.79
N GLN A 125 2.13 19.67 -11.96
CA GLN A 125 3.30 20.34 -11.37
C GLN A 125 3.38 20.15 -9.84
N PRO A 126 2.28 20.27 -9.06
CA PRO A 126 2.31 20.00 -7.62
C PRO A 126 2.84 18.61 -7.29
N LEU A 127 2.38 17.56 -7.98
CA LEU A 127 2.80 16.18 -7.71
C LEU A 127 4.28 15.97 -8.03
N ARG A 128 4.73 16.46 -9.19
CA ARG A 128 6.15 16.41 -9.59
C ARG A 128 7.05 17.14 -8.59
N HIS A 129 6.62 18.30 -8.09
CA HIS A 129 7.37 19.06 -7.09
C HIS A 129 7.47 18.33 -5.75
N ARG A 130 6.41 17.64 -5.31
CA ARG A 130 6.44 16.78 -4.11
C ARG A 130 7.46 15.66 -4.27
N ALA A 131 7.41 14.93 -5.39
CA ALA A 131 8.38 13.88 -5.71
C ALA A 131 9.83 14.42 -5.83
N LEU A 132 10.00 15.62 -6.39
CA LEU A 132 11.30 16.29 -6.44
C LEU A 132 11.87 16.56 -5.05
N ARG A 133 11.06 17.03 -4.10
CA ARG A 133 11.54 17.28 -2.74
C ARG A 133 12.00 16.00 -2.06
N LEU A 134 11.25 14.92 -2.22
CA LEU A 134 11.60 13.61 -1.66
C LEU A 134 12.86 12.99 -2.27
N SER A 135 13.14 13.28 -3.55
CA SER A 135 14.35 12.80 -4.23
C SER A 135 15.58 13.67 -3.96
N ARG A 136 15.46 14.85 -3.36
CA ARG A 136 16.62 15.68 -2.99
C ARG A 136 17.34 15.04 -1.82
N GLY A 137 18.55 14.51 -2.07
CA GLY A 137 19.32 13.69 -1.12
C GLY A 137 19.45 12.22 -1.55
N ALA A 138 18.82 11.86 -2.67
CA ALA A 138 18.86 10.54 -3.28
C ALA A 138 19.34 10.67 -4.73
N VAL A 139 20.26 9.80 -5.17
CA VAL A 139 20.56 9.65 -6.60
C VAL A 139 19.33 9.01 -7.26
N CYS A 140 18.68 9.75 -8.15
CA CYS A 140 17.97 9.24 -9.31
C CYS A 140 19.02 9.13 -10.43
#